data_AF-A0AAU1EJ54-F1
#
_entry.id   AF-A0AAU1EJ54-F1
#
_cell.length_a   1.000
_cell.length_b   1.000
_cell.length_c   1.000
_cell.angle_alpha   90.00
_cell.angle_beta   90.00
_cell.angle_gamma   90.00
#
_symmetry.space_group_name_H-M   'P 1'
#
loop_
_entity.id
_entity.type
_entity.pdbx_description
1 polymer ?
#
loop_
_entity_poly.entity_id
_entity_poly.type
_entity_poly.pdbx_seq_one_letter_code
_entity_poly.pdbx_strand_id
1 'polypeptide(L)' 'MVTDQVIVERTEAKGPGGHPVYSDPTGILRAEISPAGEVRMLASGAYQTPINPAAEPMA' A
#
# COMPACT_ATOMS: atom_id res chain seq x y z
N MET A 1 -15.25 -1.72 -19.45
CA MET A 1 -14.56 -0.67 -18.67
C MET A 1 -13.53 -1.40 -17.82
N VAL A 2 -12.23 -1.22 -18.08
CA VAL A 2 -11.20 -1.68 -17.14
C VAL A 2 -11.12 -0.62 -16.05
N THR A 3 -11.36 -1.01 -14.81
CA THR A 3 -11.18 -0.16 -13.63
C THR A 3 -9.78 -0.40 -13.09
N ASP A 4 -9.07 0.67 -12.73
CA ASP A 4 -7.77 0.58 -12.06
C ASP A 4 -7.98 0.19 -10.58
N GLN A 5 -8.22 -1.11 -10.35
CA GLN A 5 -8.51 -1.67 -9.05
C GLN A 5 -7.59 -2.86 -8.77
N VAL A 6 -7.10 -2.92 -7.53
CA VAL A 6 -6.35 -4.08 -7.03
C VAL A 6 -7.18 -4.79 -5.95
N ILE A 7 -7.24 -6.11 -6.05
CA ILE A 7 -7.84 -6.96 -5.02
C ILE A 7 -6.73 -7.40 -4.07
N VAL A 8 -6.99 -7.24 -2.76
CA VAL A 8 -6.05 -7.61 -1.70
C VAL A 8 -6.70 -8.57 -0.73
N GLU A 9 -5.90 -9.45 -0.14
CA GLU A 9 -6.32 -10.43 0.85
C GLU A 9 -5.80 -10.05 2.22
N ARG A 10 -6.60 -10.32 3.25
CA ARG A 10 -6.20 -10.09 4.63
C ARG A 10 -5.13 -11.10 5.02
N THR A 11 -4.03 -10.60 5.57
CA THR A 11 -2.96 -11.41 6.14
C THR A 11 -3.15 -11.61 7.64
N GLU A 12 -2.30 -12.46 8.24
CA GLU A 12 -2.27 -12.67 9.69
C GLU A 12 -1.56 -11.53 10.45
N ALA A 13 -0.87 -10.62 9.74
CA ALA A 13 -0.10 -9.54 10.33
C ALA A 13 -0.97 -8.34 10.75
N LYS A 14 -0.44 -7.57 11.71
CA LYS A 14 -0.95 -6.26 12.10
C LYS A 14 0.06 -5.16 11.77
N GLY A 15 -0.45 -4.03 11.30
CA GLY A 15 0.37 -2.86 10.97
C GLY A 15 0.73 -2.04 12.22
N PRO A 16 1.50 -0.95 12.04
CA PRO A 16 1.91 -0.06 13.12
C PRO A 16 0.76 0.55 13.95
N GLY A 17 -0.43 0.71 13.37
CA GLY A 17 -1.64 1.14 14.08
C GLY A 17 -2.40 0.02 14.80
N GLY A 18 -1.93 -1.23 14.70
CA GLY A 18 -2.57 -2.40 15.28
C GLY A 18 -3.73 -2.97 14.44
N HIS A 19 -3.96 -2.46 13.23
CA HIS A 19 -5.01 -2.93 12.33
C HIS A 19 -4.51 -4.03 11.38
N PRO A 20 -5.42 -4.81 10.78
CA PRO A 20 -5.03 -5.89 9.87
C PRO A 20 -4.26 -5.38 8.65
N VAL A 21 -3.26 -6.15 8.24
CA VAL A 21 -2.52 -5.91 6.99
C VAL A 21 -3.13 -6.72 5.86
N TYR A 22 -3.29 -6.09 4.71
CA TYR A 22 -3.75 -6.68 3.47
C TYR A 22 -2.61 -6.72 2.46
N SER A 23 -2.58 -7.74 1.62
CA SER A 23 -1.58 -7.93 0.57
C SER A 23 -2.25 -8.34 -0.73
N ASP A 24 -1.77 -7.81 -1.85
CA ASP A 24 -2.12 -8.40 -3.15
C ASP A 24 -1.33 -9.71 -3.37
N PRO A 25 -1.71 -10.55 -4.36
CA PRO A 25 -1.04 -11.82 -4.63
C PRO A 25 0.45 -11.71 -4.98
N THR A 26 0.91 -10.56 -5.48
CA THR A 26 2.33 -10.33 -5.81
C THR A 26 3.15 -9.93 -4.58
N GLY A 27 2.50 -9.48 -3.51
CA GLY A 27 3.16 -8.97 -2.31
C GLY A 27 3.79 -7.58 -2.46
N ILE A 28 3.58 -6.90 -3.59
CA ILE A 28 4.09 -5.55 -3.87
C ILE A 28 3.23 -4.49 -3.16
N LEU A 29 1.92 -4.73 -3.08
CA LEU A 29 1.02 -3.87 -2.34
C LEU A 29 0.77 -4.51 -0.99
N ARG A 30 1.21 -3.81 0.05
CA ARG A 30 0.84 -4.11 1.43
C ARG A 30 0.26 -2.86 2.08
N ALA A 31 -0.88 -2.99 2.73
CA ALA A 31 -1.52 -1.87 3.39
C ALA A 31 -2.14 -2.30 4.72
N GLU A 32 -1.99 -1.44 5.73
CA GLU A 32 -2.80 -1.48 6.93
C GLU A 32 -4.11 -0.73 6.65
N ILE A 33 -5.26 -1.36 6.93
CA ILE A 33 -6.57 -0.75 6.74
C ILE A 33 -7.34 -0.75 8.06
N SER A 34 -7.76 0.44 8.52
CA SER A 34 -8.52 0.59 9.76
C SER A 34 -10.02 0.27 9.57
N PRO A 35 -10.77 -0.04 10.64
CA PRO A 35 -12.22 -0.19 10.56
C PRO A 35 -12.96 1.06 10.07
N ALA A 36 -12.35 2.24 10.20
CA ALA A 36 -12.88 3.51 9.70
C ALA A 36 -12.59 3.73 8.20
N GLY A 37 -11.86 2.80 7.55
CA GLY A 37 -11.49 2.89 6.15
C GLY A 37 -10.21 3.67 5.86
N GLU A 38 -9.44 4.05 6.89
CA GLU A 38 -8.14 4.69 6.68
C GLU A 38 -7.14 3.66 6.16
N VAL A 39 -6.38 4.05 5.13
CA VAL A 39 -5.40 3.18 4.47
C VAL A 39 -4.00 3.75 4.70
N ARG A 40 -3.09 2.90 5.21
CA ARG A 40 -1.67 3.20 5.33
C ARG A 40 -0.86 2.18 4.54
N MET A 41 -0.17 2.65 3.51
CA MET A 41 0.75 1.83 2.73
C MET A 41 1.94 1.38 3.58
N LEU A 42 2.30 0.11 3.48
CA LEU A 42 3.46 -0.49 4.14
C LEU A 42 4.50 -0.84 3.09
N ALA A 43 5.75 -0.47 3.36
CA ALA A 43 6.85 -0.80 2.46
C ALA A 43 7.02 -2.33 2.35
N SER A 44 6.73 -2.90 1.18
CA SER A 44 7.17 -4.25 0.82
C SER A 44 8.52 -4.12 0.13
N GLY A 45 9.61 -4.33 0.88
CA GLY A 45 10.98 -3.96 0.48
C GLY A 45 11.56 -4.57 -0.80
N ALA A 46 10.80 -5.28 -1.65
CA ALA A 46 11.33 -5.96 -2.83
C ALA A 46 11.19 -5.18 -4.15
N TYR A 47 10.23 -4.25 -4.31
CA TYR A 47 9.95 -3.64 -5.64
C TYR A 47 9.51 -2.17 -5.64
N GLN A 48 9.40 -1.51 -4.49
CA GLN A 48 9.18 -0.07 -4.44
C GLN A 48 10.52 0.61 -4.29
N THR A 49 11.20 0.93 -5.39
CA THR A 49 12.26 1.95 -5.38
C THR A 49 11.54 3.29 -5.30
N PRO A 50 11.50 3.99 -4.15
CA PRO A 50 10.87 5.28 -4.08
C PRO A 50 11.67 6.19 -5.02
N ILE A 51 11.07 6.57 -6.15
CA ILE A 51 11.64 7.63 -6.96
C ILE A 51 11.38 8.88 -6.12
N ASN A 52 12.46 9.50 -5.63
CA ASN A 52 12.34 10.77 -4.92
C ASN A 52 11.53 11.73 -5.83
N PRO A 53 10.41 12.30 -5.36
CA PRO A 53 9.67 13.25 -6.16
C PRO A 53 10.62 14.39 -6.55
N ALA A 54 10.91 14.52 -7.85
CA ALA A 54 11.56 15.72 -8.35
C ALA A 54 10.47 16.78 -8.45
N ALA A 55 10.55 17.83 -7.63
CA ALA A 55 9.75 19.01 -7.87
C ALA A 55 10.25 19.64 -9.18
N GLU A 56 9.42 19.66 -10.22
CA GLU A 56 9.72 20.45 -11.41
C GLU A 56 9.73 21.93 -10.98
N PRO A 57 10.80 22.69 -11.26
CA PRO A 57 10.78 24.11 -10.98
C PRO A 57 9.68 24.74 -11.85
N MET A 58 8.73 25.43 -11.19
CA MET A 58 7.76 26.27 -11.90
C MET A 58 8.55 27.36 -12.66
N ALA A 59 8.48 27.30 -13.99
CA ALA A 59 9.02 28.31 -14.89
C ALA A 59 8.11 29.56 -14.92
#